data_AF-D3DCY6-F1
#
_entry.id   AF-D3DCY6-F1
#
_cell.length_a   1.000
_cell.length_b   1.000
_cell.length_c   1.000
_cell.angle_alpha   90.00
_cell.angle_beta   90.00
_cell.angle_gamma   90.00
#
_symmetry.space_group_name_H-M   'P 1'
#
loop_
_entity.id
_entity.type
_entity.pdbx_description
1 polymer ?
#
loop_
_entity_poly.entity_id
_entity_poly.type
_entity_poly.pdbx_seq_one_letter_code
_entity_poly.pdbx_strand_id
1 'polypeptide(L)'
;MMATDARSYSGAMLEIVVDNHRMSTELNDQDDGFRILLDGDPVAMTLTETETIVGNTRTHTRETRPPGPADWLPGGAALPGGDRLGGGAWLETAEIEVRPGRAVHLSFPMLSGDVYNTSVYLRESLLLIFDPTYTQVDVTWDHWADVST
;
A
#
# COMPACT_ATOMS: atom_id res chain seq x y z
N MET A 1 45.45 -6.73 -1.85
CA MET A 1 44.39 -6.66 -2.88
C MET A 1 43.09 -6.70 -2.11
N MET A 2 42.51 -5.53 -1.87
CA MET A 2 41.32 -5.36 -1.02
C MET A 2 40.08 -5.76 -1.82
N ALA A 3 39.30 -6.71 -1.30
CA ALA A 3 37.96 -6.99 -1.78
C ALA A 3 37.03 -5.92 -1.20
N THR A 4 36.39 -5.18 -2.09
CA THR A 4 35.47 -4.09 -1.80
C THR A 4 34.24 -4.61 -1.07
N ASP A 5 33.96 -4.03 0.09
CA ASP A 5 32.73 -4.18 0.86
C ASP A 5 31.50 -3.99 -0.05
N ALA A 6 30.59 -4.96 -0.01
CA ALA A 6 29.23 -4.79 -0.49
C ALA A 6 28.53 -3.77 0.42
N ARG A 7 28.44 -2.52 -0.04
CA ARG A 7 27.59 -1.52 0.62
C ARG A 7 26.14 -1.95 0.42
N SER A 8 25.51 -2.39 1.50
CA SER A 8 24.05 -2.43 1.61
C SER A 8 23.50 -1.07 1.21
N TYR A 9 22.62 -1.06 0.21
CA TYR A 9 21.90 0.14 -0.18
C TYR A 9 20.93 0.49 0.95
N SER A 10 21.29 1.48 1.77
CA SER A 10 20.31 2.19 2.59
C SER A 10 19.49 3.08 1.66
N GLY A 11 18.47 2.50 1.02
CA GLY A 11 17.33 3.28 0.52
C GLY A 11 16.77 4.06 1.70
N ALA A 12 16.68 5.37 1.58
CA ALA A 12 16.19 6.22 2.66
C ALA A 12 14.73 5.84 2.94
N MET A 13 14.51 5.03 3.98
CA MET A 13 13.18 4.67 4.45
C MET A 13 12.43 5.97 4.75
N LEU A 14 11.30 6.19 4.08
CA LEU A 14 10.53 7.41 4.20
C LEU A 14 9.92 7.48 5.61
N GLU A 15 10.52 8.30 6.48
CA GLU A 15 10.10 8.43 7.88
C GLU A 15 8.91 9.40 7.98
N ILE A 16 7.75 8.89 8.38
CA ILE A 16 6.50 9.67 8.47
C ILE A 16 6.20 9.92 9.94
N VAL A 17 6.05 11.18 10.35
CA VAL A 17 5.77 11.51 11.76
C VAL A 17 4.26 11.73 11.96
N VAL A 18 3.67 10.99 12.90
CA VAL A 18 2.25 11.07 13.28
C VAL A 18 2.16 11.35 14.78
N ASP A 19 1.72 12.54 15.18
CA ASP A 19 1.69 13.04 16.57
C ASP A 19 2.92 12.65 17.42
N ASN A 20 4.13 12.84 16.86
CA ASN A 20 5.44 12.51 17.44
C ASN A 20 5.85 11.03 17.44
N HIS A 21 5.03 10.12 16.92
CA HIS A 21 5.43 8.75 16.61
C HIS A 21 6.05 8.68 15.21
N ARG A 22 7.11 7.89 15.07
CA ARG A 22 7.78 7.63 13.79
C ARG A 22 7.15 6.41 13.14
N MET A 23 6.31 6.64 12.14
CA MET A 23 5.76 5.59 11.32
C MET A 23 6.78 5.17 10.26
N SER A 24 6.94 3.85 10.14
CA SER A 24 7.73 3.21 9.10
C SER A 24 7.07 1.91 8.66
N THR A 25 7.68 1.20 7.73
CA THR A 25 7.20 -0.09 7.26
C THR A 25 8.30 -1.12 7.28
N GLU A 26 7.92 -2.35 7.56
CA GLU A 26 8.77 -3.53 7.37
C GLU A 26 8.23 -4.32 6.19
N LEU A 27 9.12 -4.77 5.31
CA LEU A 27 8.78 -5.58 4.15
C LEU A 27 8.90 -7.07 4.50
N ASN A 28 7.99 -7.88 3.95
CA ASN A 28 8.10 -9.32 3.95
C ASN A 28 8.75 -9.75 2.62
N ASP A 29 10.02 -10.13 2.67
CA ASP A 29 10.81 -10.54 1.52
C ASP A 29 10.28 -11.82 0.82
N GLN A 30 9.35 -12.57 1.42
CA GLN A 30 8.82 -13.82 0.87
C GLN A 30 7.49 -13.66 0.13
N ASP A 31 6.58 -12.85 0.67
CA ASP A 31 5.20 -12.74 0.17
C ASP A 31 4.89 -11.37 -0.42
N ASP A 32 5.91 -10.54 -0.61
CA ASP A 32 5.80 -9.19 -1.16
C ASP A 32 4.97 -8.23 -0.27
N GLY A 33 4.60 -8.65 0.94
CA GLY A 33 3.78 -7.88 1.86
C GLY A 33 4.57 -6.84 2.66
N PHE A 34 3.86 -6.03 3.44
CA PHE A 34 4.47 -5.10 4.38
C PHE A 34 3.62 -4.97 5.64
N ARG A 35 4.21 -4.51 6.74
CA ARG A 35 3.46 -4.15 7.95
C ARG A 35 3.87 -2.78 8.47
N ILE A 36 2.97 -2.15 9.21
CA ILE A 36 3.19 -0.83 9.78
C ILE A 36 3.95 -0.96 11.10
N LEU A 37 5.01 -0.16 11.25
CA LEU A 37 5.74 0.02 12.49
C LEU A 37 5.50 1.43 13.04
N LEU A 38 5.39 1.56 14.35
CA LEU A 38 5.48 2.84 15.07
C LEU A 38 6.67 2.78 16.02
N ASP A 39 7.57 3.76 15.90
CA ASP A 39 8.81 3.85 16.68
C ASP A 39 9.68 2.58 16.63
N GLY A 40 9.52 1.79 15.56
CA GLY A 40 10.22 0.52 15.33
C GLY A 40 9.46 -0.73 15.78
N ASP A 41 8.32 -0.58 16.46
CA ASP A 41 7.51 -1.69 16.95
C ASP A 41 6.30 -1.97 16.02
N PRO A 42 5.97 -3.24 15.73
CA PRO A 42 4.78 -3.58 14.95
C PRO A 42 3.48 -3.14 15.64
N VAL A 43 2.57 -2.57 14.86
CA VAL A 43 1.24 -2.17 15.34
C VAL A 43 0.19 -3.17 14.86
N ALA A 44 -0.77 -3.51 15.72
CA ALA A 44 -1.88 -4.37 15.31
C ALA A 44 -2.69 -3.69 14.21
N MET A 45 -3.02 -4.40 13.13
CA MET A 45 -3.74 -3.83 11.99
C MET A 45 -5.12 -4.48 11.84
N THR A 46 -6.13 -3.66 11.57
CA THR A 46 -7.44 -4.10 11.09
C THR A 46 -7.61 -3.62 9.65
N LEU A 47 -7.67 -4.54 8.70
CA LEU A 47 -7.74 -4.24 7.28
C LEU A 47 -9.18 -4.32 6.76
N THR A 48 -9.60 -3.26 6.07
CA THR A 48 -10.80 -3.21 5.24
C THR A 48 -10.39 -2.97 3.80
N GLU A 49 -10.68 -3.90 2.91
CA GLU A 49 -10.37 -3.78 1.49
C GLU A 49 -11.64 -3.48 0.69
N THR A 50 -11.57 -2.46 -0.16
CA THR A 50 -12.56 -2.23 -1.21
C THR A 50 -11.92 -2.44 -2.57
N GLU A 51 -12.60 -3.15 -3.45
CA GLU A 51 -12.27 -3.26 -4.86
C GLU A 51 -13.40 -2.66 -5.69
N THR A 52 -13.05 -1.73 -6.58
CA THR A 52 -13.97 -1.14 -7.55
C THR A 52 -13.48 -1.40 -8.96
N ILE A 53 -14.29 -2.08 -9.78
CA ILE A 53 -13.99 -2.35 -11.18
C ILE A 53 -15.03 -1.62 -12.04
N VAL A 54 -14.53 -0.79 -12.96
CA VAL A 54 -15.29 -0.16 -14.03
C VAL A 54 -15.01 -0.95 -15.31
N GLY A 55 -16.01 -1.67 -15.81
CA GLY A 55 -15.87 -2.44 -17.05
C GLY A 55 -16.29 -1.66 -18.30
N ASN A 56 -15.89 -2.16 -19.47
CA ASN A 56 -16.16 -1.60 -20.82
C ASN A 56 -17.61 -1.15 -21.08
N THR A 57 -18.60 -1.79 -20.46
CA THR A 57 -20.03 -1.45 -20.60
C THR A 57 -20.54 -0.42 -19.60
N ARG A 58 -19.63 0.31 -18.91
CA ARG A 58 -19.93 1.17 -17.74
C ARG A 58 -20.56 0.41 -16.58
N THR A 59 -20.26 -0.88 -16.49
CA THR A 59 -20.67 -1.68 -15.34
C THR A 59 -19.74 -1.35 -14.19
N HIS A 60 -20.32 -1.01 -13.04
CA HIS A 60 -19.58 -0.76 -11.81
C HIS A 60 -19.79 -1.93 -10.87
N THR A 61 -18.73 -2.66 -10.59
CA THR A 61 -18.69 -3.65 -9.52
C THR A 61 -17.91 -3.04 -8.37
N ARG A 62 -18.52 -3.00 -7.18
CA ARG A 62 -17.83 -2.61 -5.95
C ARG A 62 -18.03 -3.70 -4.92
N GLU A 63 -16.93 -4.24 -4.43
CA GLU A 63 -16.90 -5.23 -3.37
C GLU A 63 -16.10 -4.65 -2.20
N THR A 64 -16.66 -4.74 -0.99
CA THR A 64 -15.95 -4.36 0.23
C THR A 64 -15.88 -5.59 1.12
N ARG A 65 -14.66 -6.01 1.43
CA ARG A 65 -14.41 -7.09 2.38
C ARG A 65 -14.63 -6.55 3.80
N PRO A 66 -15.28 -7.33 4.68
CA PRO A 66 -15.48 -6.90 6.06
C PRO A 66 -14.13 -6.70 6.76
N PRO A 67 -14.04 -5.77 7.73
CA PRO A 67 -12.82 -5.55 8.49
C PRO A 67 -12.33 -6.83 9.17
N GLY A 68 -11.03 -7.12 9.07
CA GLY A 68 -10.41 -8.27 9.70
C GLY A 68 -8.98 -7.99 10.18
N PRO A 69 -8.47 -8.74 11.16
CA PRO A 69 -7.10 -8.59 11.62
C PRO A 69 -6.11 -8.95 10.50
N ALA A 70 -5.02 -8.20 10.40
CA ALA A 70 -3.94 -8.46 9.45
C ALA A 70 -2.57 -8.32 10.14
N ASP A 71 -1.72 -9.32 9.98
CA ASP A 71 -0.32 -9.26 10.43
C ASP A 71 0.58 -8.61 9.37
N TRP A 72 0.21 -8.81 8.10
CA TRP A 72 0.88 -8.27 6.91
C TRP A 72 -0.18 -7.77 5.94
N LEU A 73 0.04 -6.58 5.40
CA LEU A 73 -0.69 -6.00 4.28
C LEU A 73 -0.09 -6.54 2.97
N PRO A 74 -0.90 -6.77 1.93
CA PRO A 74 -0.39 -7.17 0.63
C PRO A 74 0.58 -6.15 0.00
N GLY A 75 1.39 -6.58 -0.97
CA GLY A 75 2.38 -5.75 -1.68
C GLY A 75 1.86 -4.85 -2.80
N GLY A 76 0.56 -4.58 -2.87
CA GLY A 76 -0.04 -3.79 -3.94
C GLY A 76 -0.95 -4.57 -4.87
N ALA A 77 -1.68 -3.82 -5.70
CA ALA A 77 -2.48 -4.37 -6.78
C ALA A 77 -1.58 -5.11 -7.78
N ALA A 78 -2.10 -6.21 -8.29
CA ALA A 78 -1.50 -6.89 -9.44
C ALA A 78 -1.95 -6.21 -10.73
N LEU A 79 -1.00 -5.87 -11.60
CA LEU A 79 -1.28 -5.46 -12.97
C LEU A 79 -1.83 -6.63 -13.80
N PRO A 80 -2.55 -6.33 -14.90
CA PRO A 80 -2.87 -7.34 -15.89
C PRO A 80 -1.58 -7.98 -16.42
N GLY A 81 -1.44 -9.30 -16.24
CA GLY A 81 -0.19 -10.03 -16.49
C GLY A 81 0.44 -10.63 -15.23
N GLY A 82 -0.03 -10.24 -14.04
CA GLY A 82 0.40 -10.79 -12.76
C GLY A 82 1.57 -10.04 -12.11
N ASP A 83 2.14 -9.05 -12.79
CA ASP A 83 3.19 -8.20 -12.25
C ASP A 83 2.61 -7.34 -11.11
N ARG A 84 3.17 -7.45 -9.91
CA ARG A 84 2.90 -6.52 -8.82
C ARG A 84 3.99 -5.46 -8.79
N LEU A 85 3.67 -4.25 -8.32
CA LEU A 85 4.72 -3.36 -7.84
C LEU A 85 5.28 -3.92 -6.53
N GLY A 86 6.15 -4.92 -6.64
CA GLY A 86 6.66 -5.59 -5.46
C GLY A 86 7.61 -4.73 -4.60
N GLY A 87 7.67 -5.09 -3.33
CA GLY A 87 8.81 -4.89 -2.44
C GLY A 87 9.12 -3.44 -2.14
N GLY A 88 8.25 -2.75 -1.39
CA GLY A 88 8.51 -1.42 -0.80
C GLY A 88 8.71 -0.27 -1.79
N ALA A 89 9.11 -0.54 -3.04
CA ALA A 89 9.21 0.41 -4.14
C ALA A 89 7.85 1.06 -4.43
N TRP A 90 6.76 0.32 -4.19
CA TRP A 90 5.42 0.88 -4.25
C TRP A 90 5.19 1.99 -3.21
N LEU A 91 5.63 1.80 -1.96
CA LEU A 91 5.60 2.82 -0.91
C LEU A 91 6.53 4.00 -1.21
N GLU A 92 7.67 3.78 -1.86
CA GLU A 92 8.58 4.86 -2.29
C GLU A 92 7.92 5.79 -3.33
N THR A 93 6.95 5.30 -4.09
CA THR A 93 6.21 6.10 -5.07
C THR A 93 4.97 6.79 -4.51
N ALA A 94 4.59 6.50 -3.26
CA ALA A 94 3.37 7.03 -2.66
C ALA A 94 3.47 8.55 -2.42
N GLU A 95 2.42 9.27 -2.80
CA GLU A 95 2.15 10.60 -2.26
C GLU A 95 1.54 10.46 -0.87
N ILE A 96 2.13 11.14 0.11
CA ILE A 96 1.77 10.99 1.52
C ILE A 96 1.19 12.27 2.07
N GLU A 97 0.02 12.16 2.66
CA GLU A 97 -0.69 13.23 3.34
C GLU A 97 -0.96 12.83 4.80
N VAL A 98 -0.26 13.49 5.73
CA VAL A 98 -0.57 13.36 7.16
C VAL A 98 -1.74 14.29 7.49
N ARG A 99 -2.85 13.72 7.94
CA ARG A 99 -4.08 14.44 8.26
C ARG A 99 -4.24 14.64 9.78
N PRO A 100 -4.94 15.70 10.21
CA PRO A 100 -5.36 15.85 11.60
C PRO A 100 -6.13 14.62 12.07
N GLY A 101 -6.01 14.28 13.35
CA GLY A 101 -6.74 13.15 13.93
C GLY A 101 -6.09 11.79 13.71
N ARG A 102 -4.75 11.75 13.65
CA ARG A 102 -3.95 10.51 13.62
C ARG A 102 -4.17 9.68 12.35
N ALA A 103 -4.39 10.36 11.23
CA ALA A 103 -4.66 9.72 9.96
C ALA A 103 -3.52 9.97 8.98
N VAL A 104 -3.13 8.94 8.23
CA VAL A 104 -2.16 9.04 7.14
C VAL A 104 -2.82 8.50 5.88
N HIS A 105 -2.84 9.32 4.84
CA HIS A 105 -3.35 8.94 3.53
C HIS A 105 -2.18 8.74 2.58
N LEU A 106 -2.11 7.56 1.98
CA LEU A 106 -1.14 7.16 0.98
C LEU A 106 -1.88 7.05 -0.35
N SER A 107 -1.49 7.86 -1.33
CA SER A 107 -2.04 7.81 -2.69
C SER A 107 -0.94 7.38 -3.65
N PHE A 108 -1.23 6.40 -4.50
CA PHE A 108 -0.21 5.86 -5.40
C PHE A 108 -0.43 6.36 -6.83
N PRO A 109 0.65 6.52 -7.61
CA PRO A 109 0.54 6.87 -9.02
C PRO A 109 -0.36 5.87 -9.74
N MET A 110 -1.16 6.37 -10.68
CA MET A 110 -1.98 5.51 -11.52
C MET A 110 -1.07 4.62 -12.36
N LEU A 111 -1.30 3.31 -12.30
CA LEU A 111 -0.63 2.34 -13.15
C LEU A 111 -1.54 2.02 -14.33
N SER A 112 -0.93 1.72 -15.47
CA SER A 112 -1.68 1.31 -16.65
C SER A 112 -0.97 0.20 -17.40
N GLY A 113 -1.74 -0.69 -18.00
CA GLY A 113 -1.23 -1.74 -18.86
C GLY A 113 -2.23 -2.14 -19.94
N ASP A 114 -1.73 -2.66 -21.05
CA ASP A 114 -2.54 -3.11 -22.18
C ASP A 114 -2.48 -4.64 -22.29
N VAL A 115 -3.64 -5.29 -22.39
CA VAL A 115 -3.76 -6.73 -22.65
C VAL A 115 -4.67 -6.93 -23.86
N TYR A 116 -4.09 -7.45 -24.94
CA TYR A 116 -4.74 -7.56 -26.26
C TYR A 116 -5.29 -6.21 -26.76
N ASN A 117 -6.60 -6.01 -26.64
CA ASN A 117 -7.32 -4.81 -27.05
C ASN A 117 -7.96 -4.08 -25.85
N THR A 118 -7.48 -4.36 -24.64
CA THR A 118 -8.02 -3.80 -23.40
C THR A 118 -6.92 -3.03 -22.68
N SER A 119 -7.13 -1.74 -22.44
CA SER A 119 -6.34 -0.95 -21.51
C SER A 119 -6.92 -1.05 -20.11
N VAL A 120 -6.07 -1.25 -19.12
CA VAL A 120 -6.45 -1.26 -17.70
C VAL A 120 -5.72 -0.13 -17.00
N TYR A 121 -6.46 0.66 -16.24
CA TYR A 121 -5.94 1.71 -15.37
C TYR A 121 -6.21 1.33 -13.93
N LEU A 122 -5.16 1.22 -13.13
CA LEU A 122 -5.24 0.90 -11.71
C LEU A 122 -4.87 2.12 -10.88
N ARG A 123 -5.67 2.39 -9.87
CA ARG A 123 -5.40 3.39 -8.84
C ARG A 123 -5.58 2.75 -7.48
N GLU A 124 -4.66 3.06 -6.58
CA GLU A 124 -4.71 2.58 -5.21
C GLU A 124 -4.58 3.74 -4.23
N SER A 125 -5.22 3.58 -3.07
CA SER A 125 -4.99 4.44 -1.92
C SER A 125 -5.17 3.66 -0.62
N LEU A 126 -4.34 3.99 0.36
CA LEU A 126 -4.47 3.51 1.72
C LEU A 126 -4.78 4.68 2.66
N LEU A 127 -5.75 4.49 3.54
CA LEU A 127 -6.01 5.35 4.67
C LEU A 127 -5.70 4.59 5.96
N LEU A 128 -4.72 5.08 6.69
CA LEU A 128 -4.32 4.58 8.00
C LEU A 128 -4.95 5.49 9.05
N ILE A 129 -5.64 4.93 10.03
CA ILE A 129 -6.20 5.68 11.17
C ILE A 129 -5.72 5.01 12.45
N PHE A 130 -4.88 5.72 13.20
CA PHE A 130 -4.37 5.23 14.47
C PHE A 130 -5.38 5.45 15.59
N ASP A 131 -5.49 4.46 16.48
CA ASP A 131 -6.22 4.60 17.72
C ASP A 131 -5.55 5.64 18.64
N PRO A 132 -6.24 6.16 19.67
CA PRO A 132 -5.67 7.17 20.57
C PRO A 132 -4.42 6.74 21.34
N THR A 133 -4.19 5.43 21.45
CA THR A 133 -3.08 4.83 22.20
C THR A 133 -1.92 4.39 21.32
N TYR A 134 -2.04 4.54 20.00
CA TYR A 134 -1.05 4.11 19.01
C TYR A 134 -0.71 2.62 19.10
N THR A 135 -1.67 1.81 19.54
CA THR A 135 -1.56 0.36 19.68
C THR A 135 -2.20 -0.42 18.55
N GLN A 136 -3.10 0.24 17.81
CA GLN A 136 -3.78 -0.31 16.66
C GLN A 136 -3.88 0.73 15.54
N VAL A 137 -3.86 0.26 14.31
CA VAL A 137 -4.19 1.04 13.11
C VAL A 137 -5.31 0.37 12.34
N ASP A 138 -6.36 1.14 12.04
CA ASP A 138 -7.37 0.74 11.07
C ASP A 138 -6.86 1.13 9.68
N VAL A 139 -6.77 0.14 8.80
CA VAL A 139 -6.27 0.27 7.43
C VAL A 139 -7.45 0.13 6.49
N THR A 140 -7.77 1.20 5.76
CA THR A 140 -8.70 1.13 4.64
C THR A 140 -7.90 1.15 3.35
N TRP A 141 -8.03 0.11 2.55
CA TRP A 141 -7.34 -0.01 1.27
C TRP A 141 -8.37 -0.03 0.15
N ASP A 142 -8.36 1.03 -0.66
CA ASP A 142 -9.23 1.18 -1.81
C ASP A 142 -8.45 0.89 -3.10
N HIS A 143 -8.89 -0.14 -3.82
CA HIS A 143 -8.43 -0.49 -5.16
C HIS A 143 -9.47 -0.04 -6.18
N TRP A 144 -9.03 0.64 -7.22
CA TRP A 144 -9.88 1.05 -8.33
C TRP A 144 -9.25 0.62 -9.66
N ALA A 145 -10.02 -0.05 -10.49
CA ALA A 145 -9.62 -0.48 -11.82
C ALA A 145 -10.63 0.02 -12.86
N ASP A 146 -10.15 0.64 -13.94
CA ASP A 146 -10.91 0.89 -15.15
C ASP A 146 -10.37 0.02 -16.27
N VAL A 147 -11.24 -0.86 -16.76
CA VAL A 147 -11.00 -1.77 -17.86
C VAL A 147 -11.75 -1.21 -19.05
N SER A 148 -10.99 -0.72 -20.03
CA SER A 148 -11.46 -0.03 -21.23
C SER A 148 -10.95 -0.75 -22.48
N THR A 149 -11.81 -0.97 -23.48
CA THR A 149 -11.47 -1.54 -24.81
C THR A 149 -11.71 -0.54 -25.94
#